data_AF-A0A5H2YA86-F1
#
_entry.id   AF-A0A5H2YA86-F1
#
_cell.length_a   1.000
_cell.length_b   1.000
_cell.length_c   1.000
_cell.angle_alpha   90.00
_cell.angle_beta   90.00
_cell.angle_gamma   90.00
#
_symmetry.space_group_name_H-M   'P 1'
#
loop_
_entity.id
_entity.type
_entity.pdbx_description
1 polymer ?
#
loop_
_entity_poly.entity_id
_entity_poly.type
_entity_poly.pdbx_seq_one_letter_code
_entity_poly.pdbx_strand_id
1 'polypeptide(L)'
;MFQKLRLEKAYWEAQGVPWLLVTDRQISQTVTSNVEWALSGALRKPNENDLGAIKRLSWAWRQLPQGELCTSMLEAAAQLIGERRTDTIRLFKLSLLLNALPVDLTHPIHLLRPIQALRGARDHFGPTWSFLSKQVTR
;
A
#
# COMPACT_ATOMS: atom_id res chain seq x y z
N MET A 1 20.82 14.12 18.36
CA MET A 1 19.46 13.77 17.88
C MET A 1 18.43 14.84 18.23
N PHE A 2 18.25 15.20 19.51
CA PHE A 2 17.27 16.23 19.94
C PHE A 2 17.47 17.64 19.35
N GLN A 3 18.72 18.08 19.14
CA GLN A 3 18.98 19.40 18.56
C GLN A 3 18.43 19.54 17.13
N LYS A 4 18.50 18.48 16.33
CA LYS A 4 17.94 18.47 14.97
C LYS A 4 16.42 18.61 14.99
N LEU A 5 15.75 17.88 15.87
CA LEU A 5 14.29 17.97 16.03
C LEU A 5 13.84 19.37 16.50
N ARG A 6 14.60 20.00 17.41
CA ARG A 6 14.33 21.37 17.85
C ARG A 6 14.46 22.38 16.71
N LEU A 7 15.47 22.22 15.86
CA LEU A 7 15.66 23.08 14.68
C LEU A 7 14.54 22.88 13.66
N GLU A 8 14.18 21.62 13.35
CA GLU A 8 13.06 21.33 12.45
C GLU A 8 11.74 21.90 12.98
N LYS A 9 11.44 21.70 14.27
CA LYS A 9 10.25 22.27 14.91
C LYS A 9 10.21 23.79 14.76
N ALA A 10 11.27 24.48 15.14
CA ALA A 10 11.34 25.95 15.06
C ALA A 10 11.21 26.46 13.62
N TYR A 11 11.79 25.74 12.65
CA TYR A 11 11.67 26.05 11.23
C TYR A 11 10.20 25.99 10.76
N TRP A 12 9.48 24.90 11.05
CA TRP A 12 8.10 24.73 10.62
C TRP A 12 7.13 25.69 11.34
N GLU A 13 7.33 25.90 12.64
CA GLU A 13 6.55 26.88 13.42
C GLU A 13 6.71 28.30 12.88
N ALA A 14 7.92 28.69 12.47
CA ALA A 14 8.17 30.00 11.84
C ALA A 14 7.46 30.15 10.48
N GLN A 15 7.17 29.04 9.79
CA GLN A 15 6.42 29.01 8.53
C GLN A 15 4.90 28.89 8.74
N GLY A 16 4.43 28.86 10.00
CA GLY A 16 3.01 28.66 10.33
C GLY A 16 2.50 27.23 10.05
N VAL A 17 3.40 26.26 9.86
CA VAL A 17 3.04 24.87 9.59
C VAL A 17 3.05 24.07 10.89
N PRO A 18 1.94 23.38 11.26
CA PRO A 18 1.91 22.54 12.45
C PRO A 18 2.97 21.43 12.38
N TRP A 19 3.83 21.36 13.40
CA TRP A 19 4.86 20.32 13.51
C TRP A 19 4.46 19.28 14.55
N LEU A 20 4.57 18.00 14.18
CA LEU A 20 4.24 16.86 15.03
C LEU A 20 5.36 15.82 14.97
N LEU A 21 5.72 15.25 16.12
CA LEU A 21 6.59 14.09 16.21
C LEU A 21 5.72 12.83 16.30
N VAL A 22 5.83 11.97 15.29
CA VAL A 22 5.18 10.66 15.25
C VAL A 22 6.21 9.59 15.57
N THR A 23 5.88 8.75 16.54
CA THR A 23 6.64 7.60 17.02
C THR A 23 5.80 6.33 16.82
N ASP A 24 6.44 5.18 16.97
CA ASP A 24 5.80 3.86 16.95
C ASP A 24 4.57 3.78 17.88
N ARG A 25 4.63 4.43 19.05
CA ARG A 25 3.53 4.48 20.03
C ARG A 25 2.25 5.17 19.56
N GLN A 26 2.36 6.02 18.53
CA GLN A 26 1.21 6.75 17.97
C GLN A 26 0.63 6.05 16.74
N ILE A 27 1.24 4.95 16.29
CA ILE A 27 0.78 4.15 15.16
C ILE A 27 -0.03 2.97 15.71
N SER A 28 -1.19 2.70 15.11
CA SER A 28 -1.99 1.53 15.46
C SER A 28 -1.17 0.25 15.29
N GLN A 29 -1.21 -0.62 16.31
CA GLN A 29 -0.54 -1.92 16.24
C GLN A 29 -1.05 -2.75 15.05
N THR A 30 -2.35 -2.67 14.73
CA THR A 30 -2.93 -3.35 13.57
C THR A 30 -2.31 -2.88 12.26
N VAL A 31 -2.15 -1.56 12.09
CA VAL A 31 -1.52 -0.99 10.90
C VAL A 31 -0.07 -1.46 10.79
N THR A 32 0.65 -1.46 11.91
CA THR A 32 2.04 -1.93 11.97
C THR A 32 2.14 -3.41 11.57
N SER A 33 1.32 -4.29 12.17
CA SER A 33 1.28 -5.71 11.83
C SER A 33 0.92 -5.96 10.36
N ASN A 34 0.02 -5.16 9.79
CA ASN A 34 -0.36 -5.26 8.38
C ASN A 34 0.80 -4.88 7.44
N VAL A 35 1.54 -3.82 7.78
CA VAL A 35 2.73 -3.41 7.03
C VAL A 35 3.85 -4.45 7.16
N GLU A 36 4.09 -4.98 8.36
CA GLU A 36 5.04 -6.07 8.59
C GLU A 36 4.66 -7.32 7.79
N TRP A 37 3.38 -7.70 7.78
CA TRP A 37 2.89 -8.79 6.95
C TRP A 37 3.11 -8.52 5.45
N ALA A 38 2.86 -7.29 5.00
CA ALA A 38 3.11 -6.90 3.62
C ALA A 38 4.61 -6.95 3.30
N LEU A 39 5.49 -6.54 4.22
CA LEU A 39 6.94 -6.63 4.10
C LEU A 39 7.48 -8.06 4.19
N SER A 40 6.74 -8.99 4.79
CA SER A 40 7.19 -10.36 5.00
C SER A 40 7.38 -11.14 3.69
N GLY A 41 8.45 -11.94 3.67
CA GLY A 41 8.87 -12.73 2.51
C GLY A 41 10.03 -12.09 1.75
N ALA A 42 10.49 -12.73 0.69
CA ALA A 42 11.58 -12.24 -0.16
C ALA A 42 11.10 -11.15 -1.13
N LEU A 43 10.63 -10.01 -0.61
CA LEU A 43 10.26 -8.86 -1.44
C LEU A 43 11.51 -8.20 -2.00
N ARG A 44 11.66 -8.27 -3.32
CA ARG A 44 12.64 -7.48 -4.07
C ARG A 44 12.09 -6.09 -4.38
N LYS A 45 12.98 -5.14 -4.69
CA LYS A 45 12.59 -3.84 -5.27
C LYS A 45 11.76 -4.09 -6.55
N PRO A 46 10.58 -3.46 -6.70
CA PRO A 46 9.75 -3.66 -7.88
C PRO A 46 10.47 -3.17 -9.13
N ASN A 47 10.43 -3.97 -10.21
CA ASN A 47 10.91 -3.58 -11.53
C ASN A 47 9.74 -3.11 -12.42
N GLU A 48 10.01 -2.73 -13.67
CA GLU A 48 8.98 -2.23 -14.60
C GLU A 48 7.87 -3.24 -14.86
N ASN A 49 8.20 -4.53 -14.97
CA ASN A 49 7.20 -5.60 -15.14
C ASN A 49 6.29 -5.70 -13.91
N ASP A 50 6.84 -5.57 -12.70
CA ASP A 50 6.08 -5.53 -11.46
C ASP A 50 5.12 -4.33 -11.46
N LEU A 51 5.57 -3.15 -11.90
CA LEU A 51 4.71 -1.96 -11.98
C LEU A 51 3.56 -2.14 -12.98
N GLY A 52 3.83 -2.75 -14.14
CA GLY A 52 2.80 -3.10 -15.12
C GLY A 52 1.77 -4.08 -14.55
N ALA A 53 2.23 -5.11 -13.84
CA ALA A 53 1.37 -6.09 -13.20
C ALA A 53 0.55 -5.48 -12.04
N ILE A 54 1.11 -4.57 -11.25
CA ILE A 54 0.39 -3.84 -10.20
C ILE A 54 -0.73 -2.97 -10.78
N LYS A 55 -0.51 -2.33 -11.94
CA LYS A 55 -1.57 -1.59 -12.65
C LYS A 55 -2.71 -2.51 -13.09
N ARG A 56 -2.38 -3.66 -13.68
CA ARG A 56 -3.39 -4.67 -14.07
C ARG A 56 -4.14 -5.20 -12.86
N LEU A 57 -3.44 -5.49 -11.76
CA LEU A 57 -4.04 -5.94 -10.51
C LEU A 57 -4.96 -4.86 -9.91
N SER A 58 -4.56 -3.60 -9.89
CA SER A 58 -5.40 -2.49 -9.41
C SER A 58 -6.66 -2.32 -10.25
N TRP A 59 -6.55 -2.47 -11.57
CA TRP A 59 -7.71 -2.50 -12.46
C TRP A 59 -8.63 -3.68 -12.14
N ALA A 60 -8.10 -4.91 -12.07
CA ALA A 60 -8.88 -6.12 -11.78
C ALA A 60 -9.57 -6.02 -10.41
N TRP A 61 -8.87 -5.50 -9.39
CA TRP A 61 -9.39 -5.32 -8.04
C TRP A 61 -10.67 -4.49 -7.99
N ARG A 62 -10.80 -3.47 -8.86
CA ARG A 62 -11.98 -2.60 -8.93
C ARG A 62 -13.19 -3.29 -9.53
N GLN A 63 -12.97 -4.26 -10.42
CA GLN A 63 -14.05 -5.00 -11.08
C GLN A 63 -14.63 -6.11 -10.19
N LEU A 64 -13.89 -6.52 -9.16
CA LEU A 64 -14.29 -7.61 -8.28
C LEU A 64 -15.25 -7.14 -7.19
N PRO A 65 -16.24 -7.99 -6.81
CA PRO A 65 -17.11 -7.71 -5.68
C PRO A 65 -16.27 -7.61 -4.40
N GLN A 66 -16.48 -6.53 -3.65
CA GLN A 66 -15.80 -6.29 -2.37
C GLN A 66 -16.55 -7.01 -1.25
N GLY A 67 -15.83 -7.40 -0.19
CA GLY A 67 -16.40 -8.12 0.95
C GLY A 67 -16.28 -9.64 0.86
N GLU A 68 -15.72 -10.16 -0.23
CA GLU A 68 -15.32 -11.56 -0.37
C GLU A 68 -14.00 -11.86 0.35
N LEU A 69 -13.73 -13.15 0.58
CA LEU A 69 -12.45 -13.60 1.14
C LEU A 69 -11.27 -13.11 0.28
N CYS A 70 -10.21 -12.61 0.94
CA CYS A 70 -9.01 -12.15 0.27
C CYS A 70 -8.42 -13.19 -0.69
N THR A 71 -8.38 -14.47 -0.31
CA THR A 71 -7.94 -15.55 -1.21
C THR A 71 -8.76 -15.62 -2.49
N SER A 72 -10.09 -15.55 -2.37
CA SER A 72 -11.01 -15.64 -3.51
C SER A 72 -10.86 -14.42 -4.42
N MET A 73 -10.71 -13.23 -3.83
CA MET A 73 -10.44 -12.01 -4.59
C MET A 73 -9.10 -12.08 -5.33
N LEU A 74 -8.04 -12.57 -4.69
CA LEU A 74 -6.73 -12.71 -5.32
C LEU A 74 -6.73 -13.78 -6.42
N GLU A 75 -7.48 -14.85 -6.24
CA GLU A 75 -7.64 -15.90 -7.25
C GLU A 75 -8.42 -15.40 -8.47
N ALA A 76 -9.54 -14.72 -8.26
CA ALA A 76 -10.29 -14.08 -9.34
C ALA A 76 -9.45 -13.00 -10.05
N ALA A 77 -8.70 -12.19 -9.30
CA ALA A 77 -7.78 -11.21 -9.87
C ALA A 77 -6.69 -11.88 -10.70
N ALA A 78 -6.10 -12.98 -10.21
CA ALA A 78 -5.08 -13.76 -10.92
C ALA A 78 -5.60 -14.27 -12.27
N GLN A 79 -6.83 -14.78 -12.30
CA GLN A 79 -7.50 -15.22 -13.53
C GLN A 79 -7.72 -14.07 -14.51
N LEU A 80 -8.15 -12.90 -14.03
CA LEU A 80 -8.37 -11.71 -14.88
C LEU A 80 -7.09 -11.16 -15.50
N ILE A 81 -5.97 -11.20 -14.77
CA ILE A 81 -4.69 -10.65 -15.23
C ILE A 81 -3.77 -11.69 -15.89
N GLY A 82 -4.16 -12.97 -15.88
CA GLY A 82 -3.39 -14.08 -16.45
C GLY A 82 -2.12 -14.44 -15.66
N GLU A 83 -2.09 -14.18 -14.35
CA GLU A 83 -0.91 -14.42 -13.49
C GLU A 83 -1.13 -15.64 -12.58
N ARG A 84 -0.03 -16.22 -12.07
CA ARG A 84 -0.12 -17.32 -11.09
C ARG A 84 -0.53 -16.78 -9.72
N ARG A 85 -1.28 -17.58 -8.95
CA ARG A 85 -1.73 -17.21 -7.59
C ARG A 85 -0.60 -16.75 -6.65
N THR A 86 0.55 -17.41 -6.67
CA THR A 86 1.73 -17.04 -5.86
C THR A 86 2.27 -15.67 -6.22
N ASP A 87 2.30 -15.36 -7.52
CA ASP A 87 2.75 -14.07 -8.03
C ASP A 87 1.73 -12.98 -7.68
N THR A 88 0.43 -13.28 -7.71
CA THR A 88 -0.64 -12.34 -7.31
C THR A 88 -0.59 -11.98 -5.82
N ILE A 89 -0.28 -12.91 -4.91
CA ILE A 89 -0.08 -12.58 -3.49
C ILE A 89 1.09 -11.62 -3.31
N ARG A 90 2.21 -11.88 -4.00
CA ARG A 90 3.37 -10.98 -3.97
C ARG A 90 3.04 -9.61 -4.53
N LEU A 91 2.33 -9.55 -5.67
CA LEU A 91 1.87 -8.31 -6.28
C LEU A 91 0.90 -7.55 -5.38
N PHE A 92 0.01 -8.25 -4.69
CA PHE A 92 -0.90 -7.66 -3.70
C PHE A 92 -0.12 -7.01 -2.55
N LYS A 93 0.85 -7.71 -1.96
CA LYS A 93 1.73 -7.13 -0.92
C LYS A 93 2.46 -5.88 -1.42
N LEU A 94 3.06 -5.94 -2.61
CA LEU A 94 3.69 -4.77 -3.23
C LEU A 94 2.70 -3.63 -3.45
N SER A 95 1.47 -3.95 -3.82
CA SER A 95 0.42 -2.96 -4.04
C SER A 95 -0.01 -2.27 -2.74
N LEU A 96 -0.02 -2.98 -1.61
CA LEU A 96 -0.23 -2.38 -0.29
C LEU A 96 0.90 -1.42 0.08
N LEU A 97 2.16 -1.84 -0.09
CA LEU A 97 3.34 -1.03 0.23
C LEU A 97 3.45 0.23 -0.64
N LEU A 98 2.96 0.15 -1.88
CA LEU A 98 2.93 1.27 -2.82
C LEU A 98 1.62 2.07 -2.75
N ASN A 99 0.71 1.73 -1.83
CA ASN A 99 -0.61 2.34 -1.72
C ASN A 99 -1.39 2.35 -3.06
N ALA A 100 -1.21 1.30 -3.87
CA ALA A 100 -1.82 1.15 -5.19
C ALA A 100 -3.23 0.53 -5.16
N LEU A 101 -3.63 0.00 -4.01
CA LEU A 101 -4.94 -0.56 -3.75
C LEU A 101 -5.64 0.18 -2.60
N PRO A 102 -6.95 0.44 -2.72
CA PRO A 102 -7.72 1.13 -1.68
C PRO A 102 -8.11 0.18 -0.54
N VAL A 103 -7.12 -0.33 0.18
CA VAL A 103 -7.32 -1.26 1.32
C VAL A 103 -7.23 -0.51 2.62
N ASP A 104 -8.18 -0.74 3.52
CA ASP A 104 -8.15 -0.16 4.85
C ASP A 104 -7.20 -0.95 5.78
N LEU A 105 -6.03 -0.36 6.06
CA LEU A 105 -5.02 -0.95 6.93
C LEU A 105 -5.37 -0.89 8.43
N THR A 106 -6.45 -0.21 8.82
CA THR A 106 -6.89 -0.17 10.23
C THR A 106 -7.53 -1.49 10.67
N HIS A 107 -7.91 -2.34 9.71
CA HIS A 107 -8.46 -3.67 9.93
C HIS A 107 -7.40 -4.75 9.63
N PRO A 108 -7.34 -5.86 10.38
CA PRO A 108 -6.33 -6.91 10.14
C PRO A 108 -6.43 -7.50 8.74
N ILE A 109 -5.31 -7.53 8.00
CA ILE A 109 -5.20 -8.17 6.70
C ILE A 109 -4.90 -9.65 6.92
N HIS A 110 -5.80 -10.50 6.42
CA HIS A 110 -5.63 -11.94 6.48
C HIS A 110 -6.22 -12.56 5.21
N LEU A 111 -5.51 -13.54 4.64
CA LEU A 111 -5.93 -14.19 3.40
C LEU A 111 -7.31 -14.86 3.53
N LEU A 112 -7.61 -15.42 4.70
CA LEU A 112 -8.88 -16.09 5.00
C LEU A 112 -9.97 -15.16 5.57
N ARG A 113 -9.82 -13.84 5.45
CA ARG A 113 -10.85 -12.88 5.88
C ARG A 113 -11.21 -11.94 4.75
N PRO A 114 -12.43 -11.35 4.77
CA PRO A 114 -12.77 -10.28 3.88
C PRO A 114 -11.84 -9.08 4.01
N ILE A 115 -11.41 -8.52 2.89
CA ILE A 115 -10.67 -7.26 2.89
C ILE A 115 -11.66 -6.10 2.94
N GLN A 116 -11.42 -5.19 3.89
CA GLN A 116 -12.16 -3.94 3.97
C GLN A 116 -11.57 -2.94 2.98
N ALA A 117 -12.40 -2.47 2.05
CA ALA A 117 -12.04 -1.38 1.17
C ALA A 117 -12.03 -0.06 1.97
N LEU A 118 -11.05 0.79 1.70
CA LEU A 118 -10.98 2.11 2.29
C LEU A 118 -12.22 2.93 1.87
N ARG A 119 -12.96 3.46 2.84
CA ARG A 119 -14.18 4.24 2.56
C ARG A 119 -13.85 5.47 1.72
N GLY A 120 -14.67 5.75 0.71
CA GLY A 120 -14.50 6.91 -0.18
C GLY A 120 -13.39 6.77 -1.24
N ALA A 121 -12.71 5.62 -1.30
CA ALA A 121 -11.56 5.44 -2.18
C ALA A 121 -11.88 5.19 -3.66
N ARG A 122 -13.17 5.04 -4.03
CA ARG A 122 -13.58 4.78 -5.42
C ARG A 122 -13.22 5.92 -6.38
N ASP A 123 -13.13 7.17 -5.87
CA ASP A 123 -13.03 8.34 -6.74
C ASP A 123 -11.63 8.97 -6.79
N HIS A 124 -10.74 8.70 -5.82
CA HIS A 124 -9.47 9.43 -5.65
C HIS A 124 -8.22 8.55 -5.60
N PHE A 125 -8.37 7.22 -5.68
CA PHE A 125 -7.21 6.34 -5.82
C PHE A 125 -6.71 6.36 -7.27
N GLY A 126 -6.00 7.44 -7.60
CA GLY A 126 -4.95 7.41 -8.60
C GLY A 126 -3.69 6.92 -7.90
N PRO A 127 -2.99 5.92 -8.43
CA PRO A 127 -1.66 5.62 -7.90
C PRO A 127 -0.82 6.90 -7.96
N THR A 128 -0.24 7.29 -6.83
CA THR A 128 0.66 8.43 -6.68
C THR A 128 1.99 8.14 -7.40
N TRP A 129 1.96 7.75 -8.68
CA TRP A 129 3.15 7.35 -9.46
C TRP A 129 4.11 8.49 -9.78
N SER A 130 3.89 9.72 -9.27
CA SER A 130 4.73 10.89 -9.60
C SER A 130 6.18 10.77 -9.10
N PHE A 131 6.45 9.87 -8.14
CA PHE A 131 7.79 9.63 -7.60
C PHE A 131 8.52 8.40 -8.19
N LEU A 132 7.81 7.45 -8.80
CA LEU A 132 8.44 6.26 -9.41
C LEU A 132 8.84 6.48 -10.88
N SER A 133 8.19 7.41 -11.60
CA SER A 133 8.55 7.77 -12.97
C SER A 133 9.85 8.57 -13.09
N LYS A 134 10.37 9.14 -11.99
CA LYS A 134 11.58 9.97 -11.99
C LYS A 134 12.90 9.22 -11.81
N GLN A 135 12.88 7.90 -11.62
CA GLN A 135 14.11 7.12 -11.37
C GLN A 135 14.61 6.29 -12.57
N VAL A 136 14.01 6.43 -13.76
CA VAL A 136 14.41 5.71 -14.98
C VAL A 136 14.96 6.67 -16.04
N THR A 137 15.98 7.44 -15.67
CA THR A 137 16.80 8.18 -16.63
C THR A 137 18.22 8.23 -16.10
N ARG A 138 18.97 7.15 -16.32
CA ARG A 138 20.42 7.14 -16.38
C ARG A 138 20.86 6.09 -17.37
#